data_AF-A0A7J8QK73-F1
#
_entry.id   AF-A0A7J8QK73-F1
#
_cell.length_a   1.000
_cell.length_b   1.000
_cell.length_c   1.000
_cell.angle_alpha   90.00
_cell.angle_beta   90.00
_cell.angle_gamma   90.00
#
_symmetry.space_group_name_H-M   'P 1'
#
loop_
_entity.id
_entity.type
_entity.pdbx_description
1 polymer ?
#
loop_
_entity_poly.entity_id
_entity_poly.type
_entity_poly.pdbx_seq_one_letter_code
_entity_poly.pdbx_strand_id
1 'polypeptide(L)'
;MLNWILCWSLITLTLATILLLASQILNHRRNKKRAVGFFHPYTNDGGGGERVLWCAVKAIQEQNPDLDSVIFSGDNDASSQSLMSRATDRFGVHLLYPPKVVHLNRRKWIEETTYPHFTMIGQSLGSVYLSWEALNKFTPLYYFDTSGYAFTYPIARLFGCKVICYTHYPTISLDMVSRVRQRSSMYNNDAVIAKSIAAYNVLTWVSAIFLASYLVIWILTLSFRGSTWLSRCKIIYYTVFSVMYGMVGSCAHLVMVN
;
A
#
# COMPACT_ATOMS: atom_id res chain seq x y z
N MET A 1 -35.04 -22.31 23.76
CA MET A 1 -34.79 -20.96 24.35
C MET A 1 -33.31 -20.58 24.37
N LEU A 2 -32.41 -21.44 24.88
CA LEU A 2 -30.96 -21.13 24.97
C LEU A 2 -30.31 -20.77 23.62
N ASN A 3 -30.59 -21.52 22.54
CA ASN A 3 -30.03 -21.25 21.21
C ASN A 3 -30.48 -19.88 20.63
N TRP A 4 -31.69 -19.43 20.97
CA TRP A 4 -32.20 -18.13 20.51
C TRP A 4 -31.50 -16.98 21.23
N ILE A 5 -31.30 -17.11 22.55
CA ILE A 5 -30.57 -16.13 23.37
C ILE A 5 -29.12 -16.01 22.89
N LEU A 6 -28.45 -17.14 22.61
CA LEU A 6 -27.09 -17.16 22.07
C LEU A 6 -27.00 -16.50 20.69
N CYS A 7 -28.00 -16.72 19.83
CA CYS A 7 -28.04 -16.08 18.51
C CYS A 7 -28.17 -14.55 18.63
N TRP A 8 -29.09 -14.07 19.46
CA TRP A 8 -29.27 -12.63 19.69
C TRP A 8 -28.07 -11.98 20.41
N SER A 9 -27.41 -12.69 21.33
CA SER A 9 -26.21 -12.15 21.98
C SER A 9 -25.06 -12.00 20.99
N LEU A 10 -24.87 -12.95 20.07
CA LEU A 10 -23.89 -12.84 18.99
C LEU A 10 -24.23 -11.69 18.02
N ILE A 11 -25.49 -11.54 17.63
CA ILE A 11 -25.94 -10.46 16.74
C ILE A 11 -25.74 -9.08 17.40
N THR A 12 -26.12 -8.95 18.67
CA THR A 12 -25.98 -7.69 19.40
C THR A 12 -24.52 -7.33 19.65
N LEU A 13 -23.67 -8.31 19.99
CA LEU A 13 -22.23 -8.10 20.15
C LEU A 13 -21.55 -7.68 18.84
N THR A 14 -21.90 -8.35 17.73
CA THR A 14 -21.37 -8.00 16.41
C THR A 14 -21.84 -6.62 15.96
N LEU A 15 -23.12 -6.28 16.17
CA LEU A 15 -23.63 -4.94 15.86
C LEU A 15 -22.97 -3.87 16.72
N ALA A 16 -22.83 -4.10 18.03
CA ALA A 16 -22.20 -3.16 18.95
C ALA A 16 -20.74 -2.90 18.56
N THR A 17 -19.97 -3.94 18.23
CA THR A 17 -18.57 -3.78 17.78
C THR A 17 -18.47 -2.99 16.47
N ILE A 18 -19.35 -3.24 15.50
CA ILE A 18 -19.42 -2.46 14.26
C ILE A 18 -19.71 -0.98 14.55
N LEU A 19 -20.71 -0.69 15.41
CA LEU A 19 -21.08 0.68 15.75
C LEU A 19 -19.96 1.42 16.50
N LEU A 20 -19.25 0.73 17.40
CA LEU A 20 -18.10 1.30 18.11
C LEU A 20 -16.97 1.64 17.15
N LEU A 21 -16.60 0.71 16.25
CA LEU A 21 -15.58 0.96 15.24
C LEU A 21 -15.98 2.10 14.29
N ALA A 22 -17.23 2.13 13.85
CA ALA A 22 -17.75 3.21 13.01
C ALA A 22 -17.68 4.56 13.73
N SER A 23 -18.08 4.61 15.00
CA SER A 23 -17.99 5.82 15.84
C SER A 23 -16.55 6.30 16.00
N GLN A 24 -15.61 5.38 16.28
CA GLN A 24 -14.18 5.70 16.35
C GLN A 24 -13.66 6.29 15.04
N ILE A 25 -13.93 5.64 13.92
CA ILE A 25 -13.53 6.13 12.58
C ILE A 25 -14.13 7.52 12.32
N LEU A 26 -15.43 7.72 12.59
CA LEU A 26 -16.08 9.01 12.40
C LEU A 26 -15.46 10.10 13.27
N ASN A 27 -15.08 9.77 14.50
CA ASN A 27 -14.36 10.69 15.39
C ASN A 27 -12.99 11.06 14.82
N HIS A 28 -12.22 10.10 14.31
CA HIS A 28 -10.95 10.37 13.63
C HIS A 28 -11.13 11.24 12.39
N ARG A 29 -12.15 10.97 11.57
CA ARG A 29 -12.50 11.77 10.38
C ARG A 29 -12.79 13.22 10.73
N ARG A 30 -13.53 13.46 11.81
CA ARG A 30 -13.87 14.81 12.30
C ARG A 30 -12.65 15.55 12.85
N ASN A 31 -11.73 14.83 13.48
CA ASN A 31 -10.55 15.39 14.14
C ASN A 31 -9.26 15.32 13.31
N LYS A 32 -9.36 14.99 12.01
CA LYS A 32 -8.20 14.90 11.12
C LYS A 32 -7.40 16.20 11.11
N LYS A 33 -6.07 16.06 11.01
CA LYS A 33 -5.14 17.19 11.09
C LYS A 33 -4.79 17.69 9.69
N ARG A 34 -4.65 19.01 9.53
CA ARG A 34 -4.20 19.63 8.29
C ARG A 34 -2.69 19.42 8.13
N ALA A 35 -2.34 18.20 7.73
CA ALA A 35 -0.97 17.70 7.60
C ALA A 35 -0.88 16.67 6.47
N VAL A 36 0.34 16.40 6.02
CA VAL A 36 0.68 15.27 5.14
C VAL A 36 1.33 14.19 5.97
N GLY A 37 0.73 13.00 5.99
CA GLY A 37 1.30 11.81 6.62
C GLY A 37 1.89 10.90 5.56
N PHE A 38 3.20 10.72 5.60
CA PHE A 38 3.94 9.80 4.74
C PHE A 38 4.03 8.43 5.39
N PHE A 39 3.37 7.44 4.79
CA PHE A 39 3.49 6.06 5.21
C PHE A 39 4.76 5.47 4.61
N HIS A 40 5.79 5.35 5.45
CA HIS A 40 7.10 4.85 5.06
C HIS A 40 7.74 4.03 6.19
N PRO A 41 7.32 2.77 6.40
CA PRO A 41 7.73 1.99 7.56
C PRO A 41 9.24 1.70 7.66
N TYR A 42 9.98 1.79 6.55
CA TYR A 42 11.42 1.55 6.46
C TYR A 42 12.15 2.83 6.08
N THR A 43 12.67 3.56 7.06
CA THR A 43 13.37 4.84 6.85
C THR A 43 14.89 4.71 6.94
N ASN A 44 15.40 3.49 7.15
CA ASN A 44 16.81 3.20 7.42
C ASN A 44 17.47 2.29 6.37
N ASP A 45 16.76 1.89 5.32
CA ASP A 45 17.20 0.87 4.36
C ASP A 45 18.06 1.46 3.22
N GLY A 46 18.04 2.79 3.03
CA GLY A 46 18.77 3.47 1.95
C GLY A 46 18.19 3.24 0.55
N GLY A 47 16.94 2.76 0.46
CA GLY A 47 16.32 2.37 -0.80
C GLY A 47 15.82 3.55 -1.65
N GLY A 48 15.49 3.29 -2.92
CA GLY A 48 14.97 4.31 -3.84
C GLY A 48 13.65 4.97 -3.37
N GLY A 49 12.81 4.22 -2.65
CA GLY A 49 11.57 4.75 -2.05
C GLY A 49 11.83 5.86 -1.02
N GLU A 50 12.92 5.78 -0.25
CA GLU A 50 13.30 6.82 0.71
C GLU A 50 13.72 8.11 0.00
N ARG A 51 14.43 8.02 -1.13
CA ARG A 51 14.76 9.23 -1.92
C ARG A 51 13.49 9.96 -2.36
N VAL A 52 12.47 9.22 -2.79
CA VAL A 52 11.17 9.80 -3.16
C VAL A 52 10.48 10.43 -1.96
N LEU A 53 10.48 9.75 -0.81
CA LEU A 53 9.99 10.29 0.45
C LEU A 53 10.63 11.65 0.74
N TRP A 54 11.96 11.75 0.74
CA TRP A 54 12.66 12.97 1.13
C TRP A 54 12.46 14.10 0.13
N CYS A 55 12.50 13.82 -1.17
CA CYS A 55 12.18 14.81 -2.20
C CYS A 55 10.75 15.34 -2.05
N ALA A 56 9.78 14.46 -1.76
CA ALA A 56 8.39 14.85 -1.57
C ALA A 56 8.18 15.68 -0.29
N VAL A 57 8.82 15.30 0.83
CA VAL A 57 8.80 16.09 2.07
C VAL A 57 9.37 17.48 1.81
N LYS A 58 10.55 17.57 1.18
CA LYS A 58 11.19 18.85 0.84
C LYS A 58 10.26 19.72 -0.02
N ALA A 59 9.70 19.17 -1.08
CA ALA A 59 8.79 19.89 -1.97
C ALA A 59 7.57 20.43 -1.23
N ILE A 60 6.99 19.65 -0.29
CA ILE A 60 5.86 20.11 0.51
C ILE A 60 6.27 21.25 1.46
N GLN A 61 7.42 21.14 2.11
CA GLN A 61 7.94 22.19 2.99
C GLN A 61 8.20 23.50 2.22
N GLU A 62 8.73 23.42 1.00
CA GLU A 62 9.00 24.59 0.15
C GLU A 62 7.71 25.24 -0.38
N GLN A 63 6.74 24.43 -0.80
CA GLN A 63 5.50 24.92 -1.40
C GLN A 63 4.46 25.37 -0.38
N ASN A 64 4.44 24.76 0.80
CA ASN A 64 3.48 25.08 1.86
C ASN A 64 4.10 24.85 3.26
N PRO A 65 4.86 25.83 3.78
CA PRO A 65 5.51 25.73 5.10
C PRO A 65 4.54 25.50 6.26
N ASP A 66 3.28 25.94 6.15
CA ASP A 66 2.25 25.75 7.18
C ASP A 66 1.68 24.31 7.21
N LEU A 67 2.05 23.48 6.22
CA LEU A 67 1.57 22.10 6.11
C LEU A 67 2.57 21.15 6.76
N ASP A 68 2.22 20.68 7.96
CA ASP A 68 3.01 19.71 8.71
C ASP A 68 3.29 18.43 7.89
N SER A 69 4.55 18.00 7.88
CA SER A 69 4.97 16.70 7.33
C SER A 69 5.22 15.71 8.48
N VAL A 70 4.49 14.59 8.45
CA VAL A 70 4.54 13.53 9.45
C VAL A 70 5.00 12.23 8.79
N ILE A 71 6.01 11.57 9.36
CA ILE A 71 6.55 10.31 8.85
C ILE A 71 6.06 9.18 9.75
N PHE A 72 5.32 8.22 9.18
CA PHE A 72 4.99 6.98 9.87
C PHE A 72 6.12 5.98 9.63
N SER A 73 6.99 5.80 10.63
CA SER A 73 8.15 4.93 10.55
C SER A 73 8.02 3.75 11.50
N GLY A 74 8.43 2.55 11.08
CA GLY A 74 8.56 1.39 11.95
C GLY A 74 9.97 1.21 12.52
N ASP A 75 10.86 2.18 12.30
CA ASP A 75 12.17 2.27 12.93
C ASP A 75 12.04 2.99 14.28
N ASN A 76 12.33 2.29 15.37
CA ASN A 76 12.14 2.82 16.73
C ASN A 76 13.20 3.86 17.13
N ASP A 77 14.35 3.87 16.44
CA ASP A 77 15.45 4.80 16.62
C ASP A 77 15.28 6.10 15.80
N ALA A 78 14.24 6.19 14.95
CA ALA A 78 14.05 7.31 14.05
C ALA A 78 13.55 8.59 14.74
N SER A 79 14.47 9.47 15.16
CA SER A 79 14.12 10.83 15.57
C SER A 79 13.95 11.78 14.37
N SER A 80 13.22 12.89 14.57
CA SER A 80 13.06 13.95 13.55
C SER A 80 14.41 14.44 12.99
N GLN A 81 15.39 14.67 13.87
CA GLN A 81 16.73 15.11 13.50
C GLN A 81 17.49 14.01 12.76
N SER A 82 17.39 12.76 13.21
CA SER A 82 18.06 11.64 12.53
C SER A 82 17.52 11.43 11.11
N LEU A 83 16.22 11.62 10.88
CA LEU A 83 15.61 11.52 9.55
C LEU A 83 16.06 12.66 8.63
N MET A 84 16.12 13.88 9.17
CA MET A 84 16.61 15.05 8.43
C MET A 84 18.10 14.91 8.04
N SER A 85 18.94 14.41 8.96
CA SER A 85 20.33 14.08 8.66
C SER A 85 20.41 13.02 7.57
N ARG A 86 19.68 11.90 7.73
CA ARG A 86 19.64 10.81 6.73
C ARG A 86 19.24 11.29 5.33
N ALA A 87 18.23 12.17 5.23
CA ALA A 87 17.81 12.76 3.97
C ALA A 87 18.97 13.49 3.27
N THR A 88 19.78 14.22 4.04
CA THR A 88 20.96 14.93 3.55
C THR A 88 22.09 13.97 3.24
N ASP A 89 22.50 13.15 4.21
CA ASP A 89 23.71 12.33 4.15
C ASP A 89 23.63 11.22 3.09
N ARG A 90 22.45 10.60 2.93
CA ARG A 90 22.25 9.48 2.00
C ARG A 90 21.76 9.90 0.62
N PHE A 91 21.01 10.99 0.54
CA PHE A 91 20.28 11.35 -0.69
C PHE A 91 20.56 12.76 -1.20
N GLY A 92 21.34 13.56 -0.46
CA GLY A 92 21.61 14.97 -0.81
C GLY A 92 20.37 15.87 -0.71
N VAL A 93 19.34 15.46 0.03
CA VAL A 93 18.07 16.19 0.14
C VAL A 93 18.04 16.98 1.45
N HIS A 94 18.33 18.27 1.34
CA HIS A 94 18.27 19.21 2.46
C HIS A 94 16.83 19.64 2.74
N LEU A 95 16.25 19.16 3.85
CA LEU A 95 14.95 19.59 4.35
C LEU A 95 15.04 21.00 4.96
N LEU A 96 13.94 21.75 4.94
CA LEU A 96 13.87 23.08 5.55
C LEU A 96 13.77 23.00 7.08
N TYR A 97 13.05 21.99 7.59
CA TYR A 97 12.92 21.72 9.02
C TYR A 97 12.73 20.22 9.28
N PRO A 98 13.05 19.73 10.50
CA PRO A 98 12.87 18.32 10.84
C PRO A 98 11.39 17.90 10.73
N PRO A 99 11.06 16.79 10.05
CA PRO A 99 9.69 16.31 9.97
C PRO A 99 9.26 15.67 11.30
N LYS A 100 7.95 15.66 11.58
CA LYS A 100 7.40 14.95 12.76
C LYS A 100 7.45 13.45 12.52
N VAL A 101 7.67 12.65 13.57
CA VAL A 101 7.73 11.19 13.46
C VAL A 101 6.65 10.55 14.30
N VAL A 102 5.95 9.58 13.72
CA VAL A 102 5.03 8.68 14.42
C VAL A 102 5.59 7.27 14.29
N HIS A 103 6.13 6.77 15.40
CA HIS A 103 6.67 5.41 15.45
C HIS A 103 5.57 4.36 15.39
N LEU A 104 5.81 3.30 14.65
CA LEU A 104 4.90 2.16 14.44
C LEU A 104 5.53 0.89 15.01
N ASN A 105 4.80 0.22 15.90
CA ASN A 105 5.32 -0.93 16.63
C ASN A 105 5.02 -2.26 15.93
N ARG A 106 4.17 -2.23 14.89
CA ARG A 106 3.66 -3.44 14.21
C ARG A 106 4.36 -3.72 12.88
N ARG A 107 5.55 -3.15 12.64
CA ARG A 107 6.33 -3.36 11.39
C ARG A 107 6.58 -4.83 11.07
N LYS A 108 6.73 -5.70 12.07
CA LYS A 108 6.87 -7.15 11.86
C LYS A 108 5.82 -7.78 10.95
N TRP A 109 4.61 -7.23 10.89
CA TRP A 109 3.52 -7.78 10.06
C TRP A 109 3.68 -7.46 8.58
N ILE A 110 4.60 -6.58 8.18
CA ILE A 110 4.92 -6.35 6.77
C ILE A 110 6.26 -6.98 6.35
N GLU A 111 6.94 -7.67 7.27
CA GLU A 111 8.17 -8.40 6.99
C GLU A 111 7.86 -9.73 6.29
N GLU A 112 8.67 -10.07 5.28
CA GLU A 112 8.49 -11.31 4.50
C GLU A 112 8.71 -12.57 5.34
N THR A 113 9.63 -12.51 6.31
CA THR A 113 9.98 -13.60 7.22
C THR A 113 8.83 -14.03 8.12
N THR A 114 7.84 -13.15 8.34
CA THR A 114 6.62 -13.45 9.09
C THR A 114 5.71 -14.44 8.37
N TYR A 115 5.84 -14.58 7.05
CA TYR A 115 4.93 -15.37 6.23
C TYR A 115 5.69 -16.41 5.38
N PRO A 116 5.89 -17.64 5.89
CA PRO A 116 6.59 -18.69 5.15
C PRO A 116 5.84 -19.14 3.87
N HIS A 117 4.53 -18.89 3.82
CA HIS A 117 3.67 -19.15 2.66
C HIS A 117 2.76 -17.94 2.40
N PHE A 118 2.39 -17.73 1.13
CA PHE A 118 1.49 -16.63 0.70
C PHE A 118 1.95 -15.23 1.13
N THR A 119 3.27 -15.00 1.10
CA THR A 119 3.94 -13.81 1.62
C THR A 119 3.31 -12.50 1.16
N MET A 120 2.94 -12.35 -0.12
CA MET A 120 2.35 -11.10 -0.62
C MET A 120 0.98 -10.80 0.00
N ILE A 121 0.11 -11.80 0.15
CA ILE A 121 -1.18 -11.61 0.83
C ILE A 121 -0.92 -11.30 2.30
N GLY A 122 0.01 -12.03 2.94
CA GLY A 122 0.44 -11.80 4.31
C GLY A 122 0.87 -10.34 4.54
N GLN A 123 1.87 -9.86 3.80
CA GLN A 123 2.36 -8.49 3.87
C GLN A 123 1.27 -7.46 3.52
N SER A 124 0.39 -7.77 2.57
CA SER A 124 -0.72 -6.88 2.21
C SER A 124 -1.69 -6.70 3.38
N LEU A 125 -2.09 -7.79 4.04
CA LEU A 125 -2.94 -7.74 5.24
C LEU A 125 -2.19 -7.14 6.44
N GLY A 126 -0.89 -7.41 6.57
CA GLY A 126 -0.05 -6.77 7.56
C GLY A 126 0.04 -5.26 7.38
N SER A 127 0.06 -4.77 6.14
CA SER A 127 0.06 -3.34 5.85
C SER A 127 -1.27 -2.67 6.23
N VAL A 128 -2.40 -3.38 6.08
CA VAL A 128 -3.71 -2.94 6.60
C VAL A 128 -3.64 -2.74 8.11
N TYR A 129 -3.07 -3.71 8.82
CA TYR A 129 -2.93 -3.64 10.28
C TYR A 129 -1.98 -2.52 10.74
N LEU A 130 -0.88 -2.33 10.03
CA LEU A 130 0.11 -1.29 10.32
C LEU A 130 -0.43 0.12 10.01
N SER A 131 -1.14 0.29 8.89
CA SER A 131 -1.79 1.57 8.55
C SER A 131 -2.94 1.90 9.49
N TRP A 132 -3.68 0.89 9.98
CA TRP A 132 -4.65 1.08 11.06
C TRP A 132 -3.97 1.63 12.31
N GLU A 133 -2.83 1.07 12.74
CA GLU A 133 -2.04 1.63 13.86
C GLU A 133 -1.66 3.10 13.59
N ALA A 134 -1.11 3.38 12.41
CA ALA A 134 -0.67 4.71 12.02
C ALA A 134 -1.81 5.74 12.10
N LEU A 135 -2.98 5.42 11.52
CA LEU A 135 -4.11 6.34 11.42
C LEU A 135 -4.83 6.57 12.74
N ASN A 136 -4.80 5.58 13.66
CA ASN A 136 -5.27 5.78 15.03
C ASN A 136 -4.34 6.70 15.83
N LYS A 137 -3.02 6.61 15.60
CA LYS A 137 -2.03 7.50 16.25
C LYS A 137 -2.11 8.93 15.69
N PHE A 138 -2.24 9.08 14.38
CA PHE A 138 -2.34 10.37 13.72
C PHE A 138 -3.11 10.25 12.40
N THR A 139 -4.21 10.99 12.27
CA THR A 139 -5.01 11.03 11.04
C THR A 139 -4.71 12.30 10.24
N PRO A 140 -3.91 12.23 9.15
CA PRO A 140 -3.59 13.39 8.32
C PRO A 140 -4.71 13.73 7.33
N LEU A 141 -4.64 14.92 6.74
CA LEU A 141 -5.52 15.30 5.63
C LEU A 141 -5.11 14.60 4.34
N TYR A 142 -3.81 14.54 4.09
CA TYR A 142 -3.21 13.84 2.96
C TYR A 142 -2.43 12.63 3.47
N TYR A 143 -2.79 11.44 3.02
CA TYR A 143 -2.06 10.21 3.33
C TYR A 143 -1.26 9.83 2.10
N PHE A 144 0.06 9.76 2.25
CA PHE A 144 0.98 9.57 1.14
C PHE A 144 1.76 8.27 1.30
N ASP A 145 1.52 7.30 0.44
CA ASP A 145 2.29 6.05 0.40
C ASP A 145 3.49 6.18 -0.54
N THR A 146 4.67 5.98 0.02
CA THR A 146 5.96 6.02 -0.70
C THR A 146 6.69 4.67 -0.64
N SER A 147 6.10 3.67 0.01
CA SER A 147 6.65 2.32 0.14
C SER A 147 5.92 1.29 -0.74
N GLY A 148 4.76 1.62 -1.31
CA GLY A 148 4.03 0.76 -2.26
C GLY A 148 3.02 -0.19 -1.62
N TYR A 149 2.53 0.13 -0.41
CA TYR A 149 1.52 -0.64 0.30
C TYR A 149 0.09 -0.23 -0.09
N ALA A 150 -0.36 -0.60 -1.29
CA ALA A 150 -1.67 -0.21 -1.82
C ALA A 150 -2.88 -0.65 -0.97
N PHE A 151 -2.73 -1.74 -0.22
CA PHE A 151 -3.77 -2.24 0.69
C PHE A 151 -4.07 -1.29 1.86
N THR A 152 -3.23 -0.30 2.11
CA THR A 152 -3.49 0.75 3.10
C THR A 152 -4.50 1.78 2.62
N TYR A 153 -4.72 1.91 1.30
CA TYR A 153 -5.49 3.02 0.72
C TYR A 153 -6.96 3.01 1.13
N PRO A 154 -7.68 1.86 1.10
CA PRO A 154 -9.06 1.81 1.59
C PRO A 154 -9.17 2.24 3.06
N ILE A 155 -8.19 1.87 3.89
CA ILE A 155 -8.14 2.23 5.31
C ILE A 155 -7.94 3.75 5.45
N ALA A 156 -6.98 4.33 4.74
CA ALA A 156 -6.78 5.77 4.75
C ALA A 156 -8.03 6.54 4.27
N ARG A 157 -8.73 6.05 3.24
CA ARG A 157 -10.02 6.63 2.81
C ARG A 157 -11.11 6.53 3.87
N LEU A 158 -11.18 5.39 4.56
CA LEU A 158 -12.12 5.17 5.65
C LEU A 158 -11.91 6.19 6.77
N PHE A 159 -10.65 6.52 7.09
CA PHE A 159 -10.27 7.59 8.02
C PHE A 159 -10.40 9.02 7.44
N GLY A 160 -10.90 9.17 6.20
CA GLY A 160 -11.19 10.46 5.58
C GLY A 160 -9.99 11.20 5.00
N CYS A 161 -8.87 10.51 4.81
CA CYS A 161 -7.67 11.03 4.17
C CYS A 161 -7.86 11.11 2.65
N LYS A 162 -7.20 12.10 2.02
CA LYS A 162 -6.93 12.10 0.59
C LYS A 162 -5.69 11.25 0.35
N VAL A 163 -5.85 10.14 -0.34
CA VAL A 163 -4.76 9.17 -0.60
C VAL A 163 -3.97 9.60 -1.82
N ILE A 164 -2.66 9.68 -1.66
CA ILE A 164 -1.68 9.92 -2.72
C ILE A 164 -0.68 8.76 -2.65
N CYS A 165 -0.15 8.30 -3.77
CA CYS A 165 0.92 7.31 -3.75
C CYS A 165 1.96 7.55 -4.83
N TYR A 166 3.16 7.03 -4.56
CA TYR A 166 4.20 6.85 -5.55
C TYR A 166 4.39 5.35 -5.80
N THR A 167 4.36 4.93 -7.06
CA THR A 167 4.54 3.54 -7.46
C THR A 167 5.65 3.43 -8.48
N HIS A 168 6.78 2.84 -8.08
CA HIS A 168 7.96 2.68 -8.94
C HIS A 168 7.79 1.52 -9.95
N TYR A 169 7.15 0.44 -9.52
CA TYR A 169 6.66 -0.69 -10.32
C TYR A 169 5.51 -1.35 -9.52
N PRO A 170 4.38 -1.74 -10.13
CA PRO A 170 3.32 -2.43 -9.40
C PRO A 170 3.84 -3.75 -8.81
N THR A 171 3.36 -4.12 -7.61
CA THR A 171 3.81 -5.29 -6.84
C THR A 171 3.76 -6.62 -7.63
N ILE A 172 2.94 -6.68 -8.69
CA ILE A 172 3.03 -7.70 -9.74
C ILE A 172 3.21 -6.99 -11.08
N SER A 173 4.35 -7.20 -11.73
CA SER A 173 4.55 -6.75 -13.12
C SER A 173 4.06 -7.82 -14.11
N LEU A 174 3.71 -7.42 -15.34
CA LEU A 174 3.40 -8.34 -16.45
C LEU A 174 4.55 -9.33 -16.70
N ASP A 175 5.78 -8.87 -16.47
CA ASP A 175 6.98 -9.69 -16.56
C ASP A 175 7.03 -10.78 -15.48
N MET A 176 6.52 -10.55 -14.27
CA MET A 176 6.46 -11.59 -13.25
C MET A 176 5.49 -12.72 -13.64
N VAL A 177 4.38 -12.40 -14.29
CA VAL A 177 3.42 -13.39 -14.80
C VAL A 177 3.98 -14.15 -15.99
N SER A 178 4.65 -13.47 -16.93
CA SER A 178 5.30 -14.12 -18.09
C SER A 178 6.48 -15.00 -17.66
N ARG A 179 7.25 -14.60 -16.64
CA ARG A 179 8.36 -15.39 -16.05
C ARG A 179 7.89 -16.66 -15.37
N VAL A 180 6.78 -16.62 -14.63
CA VAL A 180 6.18 -17.84 -14.04
C VAL A 180 5.72 -18.81 -15.13
N ARG A 181 5.22 -18.28 -16.26
CA ARG A 181 4.86 -19.05 -17.44
C ARG A 181 6.08 -19.69 -18.13
N GLN A 182 7.25 -19.03 -18.06
CA GLN A 182 8.50 -19.45 -18.71
C GLN A 182 9.48 -20.22 -17.80
N ARG A 183 9.23 -20.33 -16.48
CA ARG A 183 10.03 -21.11 -15.50
C ARG A 183 11.51 -20.70 -15.33
N SER A 184 11.85 -19.42 -15.54
CA SER A 184 13.24 -18.92 -15.43
C SER A 184 13.61 -18.40 -14.03
N SER A 185 14.87 -18.57 -13.58
CA SER A 185 15.42 -18.07 -12.31
C SER A 185 16.43 -16.90 -12.47
N MET A 186 16.33 -15.94 -11.54
CA MET A 186 17.00 -14.62 -11.29
C MET A 186 18.41 -14.25 -11.85
N TYR A 187 18.64 -12.97 -12.23
CA TYR A 187 19.31 -11.85 -11.49
C TYR A 187 19.30 -10.50 -12.30
N ASN A 188 19.19 -9.36 -11.57
CA ASN A 188 19.51 -7.92 -11.79
C ASN A 188 19.59 -7.20 -13.19
N ASN A 189 18.84 -6.08 -13.32
CA ASN A 189 18.86 -4.90 -14.25
C ASN A 189 19.19 -5.04 -15.77
N ASP A 190 18.69 -4.25 -16.73
CA ASP A 190 18.49 -2.78 -16.76
C ASP A 190 17.58 -2.26 -17.93
N ALA A 191 17.13 -1.01 -17.76
CA ALA A 191 16.73 0.10 -18.66
C ALA A 191 15.75 -0.01 -19.86
N VAL A 192 15.05 1.14 -20.07
CA VAL A 192 14.26 1.60 -21.24
C VAL A 192 12.75 1.25 -21.10
N ILE A 193 11.81 2.17 -20.84
CA ILE A 193 11.33 3.27 -21.69
C ILE A 193 10.55 4.31 -20.85
N ALA A 194 10.79 5.59 -21.15
CA ALA A 194 10.01 6.74 -20.72
C ALA A 194 8.97 7.19 -21.77
N LYS A 195 7.97 7.95 -21.29
CA LYS A 195 7.00 8.83 -22.00
C LYS A 195 5.73 8.19 -22.59
N SER A 196 4.58 8.45 -21.96
CA SER A 196 3.62 9.46 -22.46
C SER A 196 2.43 9.64 -21.51
N ILE A 197 2.00 10.90 -21.37
CA ILE A 197 0.81 11.34 -20.65
C ILE A 197 -0.38 11.21 -21.60
N ALA A 198 -1.28 10.27 -21.33
CA ALA A 198 -2.67 10.30 -21.78
C ALA A 198 -3.51 9.46 -20.81
N ALA A 199 -3.88 10.13 -19.73
CA ALA A 199 -4.44 9.52 -18.54
C ALA A 199 -5.98 9.45 -18.59
N TYR A 200 -6.50 8.43 -17.90
CA TYR A 200 -7.77 8.40 -17.18
C TYR A 200 -9.11 8.00 -17.83
N ASN A 201 -9.24 7.77 -19.14
CA ASN A 201 -10.48 7.18 -19.70
C ASN A 201 -10.31 5.86 -20.46
N VAL A 202 -9.08 5.37 -20.59
CA VAL A 202 -8.77 4.07 -21.21
C VAL A 202 -8.66 2.95 -20.15
N LEU A 203 -8.44 3.29 -18.89
CA LEU A 203 -8.21 2.29 -17.82
C LEU A 203 -9.46 1.45 -17.51
N THR A 204 -10.67 2.02 -17.61
CA THR A 204 -11.94 1.30 -17.38
C THR A 204 -12.26 0.33 -18.51
N TRP A 205 -11.99 0.71 -19.77
CA TRP A 205 -12.19 -0.16 -20.93
C TRP A 205 -11.10 -1.22 -21.08
N VAL A 206 -9.86 -0.88 -20.76
CA VAL A 206 -8.76 -1.87 -20.66
C VAL A 206 -9.05 -2.86 -19.55
N SER A 207 -9.58 -2.46 -18.39
CA SER A 207 -9.97 -3.39 -17.33
C SER A 207 -11.09 -4.36 -17.76
N ALA A 208 -12.08 -3.89 -18.51
CA ALA A 208 -13.21 -4.69 -19.00
C ALA A 208 -12.81 -5.64 -20.14
N ILE A 209 -12.00 -5.17 -21.10
CA ILE A 209 -11.41 -6.00 -22.16
C ILE A 209 -10.41 -7.00 -21.56
N PHE A 210 -9.68 -6.63 -20.51
CA PHE A 210 -8.83 -7.54 -19.75
C PHE A 210 -9.67 -8.62 -19.06
N LEU A 211 -10.75 -8.28 -18.35
CA LEU A 211 -11.66 -9.27 -17.74
C LEU A 211 -12.23 -10.26 -18.78
N ALA A 212 -12.66 -9.77 -19.94
CA ALA A 212 -13.15 -10.62 -21.03
C ALA A 212 -12.05 -11.50 -21.63
N SER A 213 -10.84 -10.97 -21.82
CA SER A 213 -9.69 -11.74 -22.30
C SER A 213 -9.23 -12.78 -21.27
N TYR A 214 -9.28 -12.49 -19.96
CA TYR A 214 -8.93 -13.43 -18.90
C TYR A 214 -9.98 -14.54 -18.77
N LEU A 215 -11.26 -14.27 -19.03
CA LEU A 215 -12.31 -15.29 -19.08
C LEU A 215 -12.11 -16.23 -20.28
N VAL A 216 -11.79 -15.69 -21.46
CA VAL A 216 -11.48 -16.47 -22.67
C VAL A 216 -10.19 -17.26 -22.47
N ILE A 217 -9.16 -16.67 -21.85
CA ILE A 217 -7.90 -17.35 -21.51
C ILE A 217 -8.10 -18.41 -20.44
N TRP A 218 -8.98 -18.21 -19.44
CA TRP A 218 -9.37 -19.20 -18.43
C TRP A 218 -10.09 -20.41 -19.06
N ILE A 219 -10.99 -20.17 -20.01
CA ILE A 219 -11.65 -21.22 -20.81
C ILE A 219 -10.61 -21.97 -21.66
N LEU A 220 -9.65 -21.27 -22.28
CA LEU A 220 -8.59 -21.89 -23.09
C LEU A 220 -7.53 -22.62 -22.25
N THR A 221 -7.30 -22.23 -20.98
CA THR A 221 -6.36 -22.92 -20.07
C THR A 221 -6.92 -24.20 -19.45
N LEU A 222 -8.25 -24.41 -19.47
CA LEU A 222 -8.85 -25.72 -19.18
C LEU A 222 -8.44 -26.79 -20.22
N SER A 223 -8.14 -26.38 -21.45
CA SER A 223 -7.83 -27.30 -22.56
C SER A 223 -6.36 -27.73 -22.69
N PHE A 224 -5.40 -27.07 -22.02
CA PHE A 224 -3.98 -27.43 -22.16
C PHE A 224 -3.48 -28.38 -21.06
N ARG A 225 -3.41 -29.67 -21.43
CA ARG A 225 -2.66 -30.74 -20.75
C ARG A 225 -1.17 -30.39 -20.72
N GLY A 226 -0.58 -30.27 -19.52
CA GLY A 226 0.87 -30.18 -19.35
C GLY A 226 1.36 -29.06 -18.41
N SER A 227 1.00 -29.10 -17.13
CA SER A 227 1.80 -28.47 -16.07
C SER A 227 1.35 -28.97 -14.71
N THR A 228 2.31 -29.23 -13.83
CA THR A 228 2.09 -29.65 -12.44
C THR A 228 1.07 -28.75 -11.74
N TRP A 229 0.16 -29.35 -10.97
CA TRP A 229 -0.91 -28.70 -10.19
C TRP A 229 -0.46 -27.40 -9.49
N LEU A 230 0.76 -27.42 -8.93
CA LEU A 230 1.36 -26.28 -8.21
C LEU A 230 1.57 -25.03 -9.08
N SER A 231 1.98 -25.17 -10.34
CA SER A 231 2.12 -24.01 -11.24
C SER A 231 0.77 -23.37 -11.57
N ARG A 232 -0.29 -24.19 -11.69
CA ARG A 232 -1.66 -23.70 -11.91
C ARG A 232 -2.17 -22.93 -10.69
N CYS A 233 -1.98 -23.48 -9.48
CA CYS A 233 -2.33 -22.79 -8.23
C CYS A 233 -1.58 -21.45 -8.09
N LYS A 234 -0.30 -21.40 -8.45
CA LYS A 234 0.51 -20.18 -8.40
C LYS A 234 0.02 -19.09 -9.36
N ILE A 235 -0.39 -19.46 -10.59
CA ILE A 235 -0.98 -18.51 -11.54
C ILE A 235 -2.32 -17.96 -11.02
N ILE A 236 -3.19 -18.84 -10.47
CA ILE A 236 -4.45 -18.42 -9.87
C ILE A 236 -4.18 -17.43 -8.72
N TYR A 237 -3.23 -17.75 -7.84
CA TYR A 237 -2.84 -16.88 -6.73
C TYR A 237 -2.42 -15.48 -7.19
N TYR A 238 -1.50 -15.38 -8.15
CA TYR A 238 -1.06 -14.08 -8.67
C TYR A 238 -2.17 -13.31 -9.40
N THR A 239 -3.06 -14.03 -10.08
CA THR A 239 -4.19 -13.42 -10.79
C THR A 239 -5.21 -12.84 -9.80
N VAL A 240 -5.55 -13.59 -8.75
CA VAL A 240 -6.44 -13.08 -7.69
C VAL A 240 -5.79 -11.88 -6.99
N PHE A 241 -4.51 -11.98 -6.67
CA PHE A 241 -3.78 -10.88 -6.02
C PHE A 241 -3.72 -9.62 -6.89
N SER A 242 -3.46 -9.73 -8.19
CA SER A 242 -3.39 -8.56 -9.08
C SER A 242 -4.74 -7.85 -9.18
N VAL A 243 -5.84 -8.59 -9.23
CA VAL A 243 -7.20 -8.02 -9.19
C VAL A 243 -7.43 -7.29 -7.87
N MET A 244 -7.12 -7.91 -6.73
CA MET A 244 -7.23 -7.26 -5.42
C MET A 244 -6.38 -6.00 -5.34
N TYR A 245 -5.14 -6.05 -5.83
CA TYR A 245 -4.21 -4.93 -5.85
C TYR A 245 -4.75 -3.76 -6.70
N GLY A 246 -5.32 -4.05 -7.87
CA GLY A 246 -5.97 -3.04 -8.71
C GLY A 246 -7.19 -2.41 -8.03
N MET A 247 -8.01 -3.22 -7.34
CA MET A 247 -9.17 -2.73 -6.58
C MET A 247 -8.75 -1.78 -5.45
N VAL A 248 -7.77 -2.15 -4.63
CA VAL A 248 -7.31 -1.28 -3.54
C VAL A 248 -6.56 -0.06 -4.08
N GLY A 249 -5.81 -0.21 -5.18
CA GLY A 249 -5.13 0.89 -5.87
C GLY A 249 -6.09 1.97 -6.36
N SER A 250 -7.30 1.60 -6.78
CA SER A 250 -8.36 2.56 -7.18
C SER A 250 -8.78 3.54 -6.07
N CYS A 251 -8.38 3.29 -4.82
CA CYS A 251 -8.61 4.22 -3.71
C CYS A 251 -7.63 5.41 -3.69
N ALA A 252 -6.56 5.40 -4.48
CA ALA A 252 -5.68 6.56 -4.63
C ALA A 252 -6.39 7.70 -5.38
N HIS A 253 -6.24 8.93 -4.89
CA HIS A 253 -6.75 10.13 -5.55
C HIS A 253 -5.74 10.70 -6.54
N LEU A 254 -4.45 10.46 -6.28
CA LEU A 254 -3.34 10.85 -7.15
C LEU A 254 -2.27 9.75 -7.10
N VAL A 255 -1.84 9.29 -8.27
CA VAL A 255 -0.78 8.30 -8.44
C VAL A 255 0.38 8.97 -9.16
N MET A 256 1.56 8.94 -8.54
CA MET A 256 2.82 9.33 -9.15
C MET A 256 3.59 8.09 -9.57
N VAL A 257 4.18 8.16 -10.75
CA VAL A 257 5.03 7.13 -11.36
C VAL A 257 6.28 7.81 -11.90
N ASN A 258 7.35 7.06 -12.12
CA ASN A 258 8.52 7.55 -12.86
C ASN A 258 8.22 7.75 -14.35
#